data_AF-A0A7S9DYV0-F1
#
_entry.id   AF-A0A7S9DYV0-F1
#
_cell.length_a   1.000
_cell.length_b   1.000
_cell.length_c   1.000
_cell.angle_alpha   90.00
_cell.angle_beta   90.00
_cell.angle_gamma   90.00
#
_symmetry.space_group_name_H-M   'P 1'
#
loop_
_entity.id
_entity.type
_entity.pdbx_description
1 polymer ?
#
loop_
_entity_poly.entity_id
_entity_poly.type
_entity_poly.pdbx_seq_one_letter_code
_entity_poly.pdbx_strand_id
1 'polypeptide(L)'
;MKKLSNYLALGLKALWLVLAVMLVLFAVLLSGLRVALPHLQQQKSYIEDYLSQRYAVNLTIGQLEADWQKTGPTMVLKDVSLQQSASSPIGLDIQSIDIELDFWRSVWQQQLASNQFILSGLEVELDADRLGQGDGSQPSIQNALTSLFLEQLEHFLVTDSTVRITRNDTTQVVDVTSLKWLNQGQHHQGAGALQVRELATNSASFQIDLTGRKDSLTGVMYAKAKDMDISPWAGALIETRRPLKESRANLEVWAEVDNSQFSAFFARFDDSRLEWAGRMKSV
;
A
#
# COMPACT_ATOMS: atom_id res chain seq x y z
N MET A 1 -15.77 -59.23 -26.43
CA MET A 1 -15.27 -57.88 -26.81
C MET A 1 -16.37 -56.83 -26.99
N LYS A 2 -17.53 -57.11 -27.63
CA LYS A 2 -18.62 -56.13 -27.83
C LYS A 2 -19.22 -55.52 -26.54
N LYS A 3 -19.29 -56.27 -25.43
CA LYS A 3 -19.86 -55.77 -24.16
C LYS A 3 -18.98 -54.69 -23.51
N LEU A 4 -17.66 -54.79 -23.57
CA LEU A 4 -16.72 -53.82 -22.98
C LEU A 4 -16.80 -52.45 -23.67
N SER A 5 -16.95 -52.45 -25.00
CA SER A 5 -17.13 -51.25 -25.81
C SER A 5 -18.41 -50.48 -25.47
N ASN A 6 -19.51 -51.18 -25.18
CA ASN A 6 -20.76 -50.53 -24.79
C ASN A 6 -20.70 -49.87 -23.42
N TYR A 7 -20.02 -50.46 -22.43
CA TYR A 7 -19.83 -49.84 -21.11
C TYR A 7 -18.89 -48.63 -21.17
N LEU A 8 -17.82 -48.69 -21.97
CA LEU A 8 -16.95 -47.54 -22.21
C LEU A 8 -17.70 -46.40 -22.92
N ALA A 9 -18.56 -46.70 -23.90
CA ALA A 9 -19.38 -45.71 -24.57
C ALA A 9 -20.43 -45.06 -23.64
N LEU A 10 -21.03 -45.84 -22.74
CA LEU A 10 -21.95 -45.34 -21.71
C LEU A 10 -21.25 -44.45 -20.68
N GLY A 11 -20.07 -44.87 -20.20
CA GLY A 11 -19.25 -44.06 -19.28
C GLY A 11 -18.79 -42.75 -19.93
N LEU A 12 -18.39 -42.79 -21.21
CA LEU A 12 -17.99 -41.60 -21.96
C LEU A 12 -19.16 -40.64 -22.19
N LYS A 13 -20.36 -41.17 -22.50
CA LYS A 13 -21.58 -40.35 -22.62
C LYS A 13 -21.98 -39.72 -21.29
N ALA A 14 -21.91 -40.46 -20.19
CA ALA A 14 -22.18 -39.93 -18.86
C ALA A 14 -21.16 -38.85 -18.47
N LEU A 15 -19.87 -39.07 -18.74
CA LEU A 15 -18.81 -38.08 -18.52
C LEU A 15 -19.06 -36.80 -19.32
N TRP A 16 -19.42 -36.93 -20.60
CA TRP A 16 -19.78 -35.79 -21.45
C TRP A 16 -21.00 -35.03 -20.95
N LEU A 17 -22.02 -35.75 -20.47
CA LEU A 17 -23.23 -35.12 -19.92
C LEU A 17 -22.92 -34.40 -18.61
N VAL A 18 -22.14 -35.00 -17.72
CA VAL A 18 -21.68 -34.36 -16.47
C VAL A 18 -20.84 -33.12 -16.77
N LEU A 19 -19.92 -33.21 -17.74
CA LEU A 19 -19.10 -32.07 -18.17
C LEU A 19 -19.98 -30.94 -18.75
N ALA A 20 -20.96 -31.27 -19.59
CA ALA A 20 -21.90 -30.31 -20.15
C ALA A 20 -22.75 -29.64 -19.06
N VAL A 21 -23.30 -30.41 -18.12
CA VAL A 21 -24.08 -29.87 -16.99
C VAL A 21 -23.22 -28.99 -16.11
N MET A 22 -21.99 -29.40 -15.79
CA MET A 22 -21.05 -28.60 -15.00
C MET A 22 -20.72 -27.29 -15.71
N LEU A 23 -20.49 -27.32 -17.03
CA LEU A 23 -20.23 -26.12 -17.82
C LEU A 23 -21.45 -25.17 -17.84
N VAL A 24 -22.65 -25.70 -17.99
CA VAL A 24 -23.89 -24.90 -17.93
C VAL A 24 -24.08 -24.29 -16.54
N LEU A 25 -23.93 -25.07 -15.47
CA LEU A 25 -24.02 -24.56 -14.10
C LEU A 25 -22.97 -23.48 -13.84
N PHE A 26 -21.75 -23.67 -14.34
CA PHE A 26 -20.67 -22.70 -14.24
C PHE A 26 -21.01 -21.41 -15.00
N ALA A 27 -21.57 -21.50 -16.21
CA ALA A 27 -22.03 -20.34 -16.96
C ALA A 27 -23.17 -19.59 -16.25
N VAL A 28 -24.12 -20.30 -15.65
CA VAL A 28 -25.21 -19.71 -14.85
C VAL A 28 -24.64 -19.02 -13.61
N LEU A 29 -23.67 -19.64 -12.92
CA LEU A 29 -23.01 -19.07 -11.75
C LEU A 29 -22.28 -17.77 -12.11
N LEU A 30 -21.51 -17.77 -13.20
CA LEU A 30 -20.84 -16.56 -13.70
C LEU A 30 -21.84 -15.47 -14.07
N SER A 31 -22.94 -15.83 -14.74
CA SER A 31 -24.01 -14.88 -15.06
C SER A 31 -24.66 -14.31 -13.81
N GLY A 32 -24.90 -15.15 -12.80
CA GLY A 32 -25.44 -14.72 -11.50
C GLY A 32 -24.50 -13.77 -10.77
N LEU A 33 -23.21 -14.09 -10.73
CA LEU A 33 -22.20 -13.26 -10.07
C LEU A 33 -22.08 -11.88 -10.73
N ARG A 34 -22.10 -11.83 -12.06
CA ARG A 34 -22.10 -10.59 -12.84
C ARG A 34 -23.29 -9.69 -12.51
N VAL A 35 -24.47 -10.28 -12.28
CA VAL A 35 -25.67 -9.53 -11.88
C VAL A 35 -25.62 -9.13 -10.41
N ALA A 36 -25.02 -9.97 -9.55
CA ALA A 36 -24.95 -9.73 -8.11
C ALA A 36 -23.95 -8.62 -7.73
N LEU A 37 -22.82 -8.50 -8.44
CA LEU A 37 -21.76 -7.54 -8.12
C LEU A 37 -22.25 -6.08 -8.01
N PRO A 38 -23.01 -5.53 -8.96
CA PRO A 38 -23.56 -4.18 -8.83
C PRO A 38 -24.45 -3.97 -7.60
N HIS A 39 -25.08 -5.03 -7.08
CA HIS A 39 -25.93 -4.96 -5.90
C HIS A 39 -25.13 -4.94 -4.57
N LEU A 40 -23.81 -5.20 -4.60
CA LEU A 40 -22.96 -5.13 -3.41
C LEU A 40 -22.91 -3.72 -2.81
N GLN A 41 -23.17 -2.68 -3.61
CA GLN A 41 -23.26 -1.29 -3.15
C GLN A 41 -24.23 -1.13 -1.96
N GLN A 42 -25.33 -1.88 -1.94
CA GLN A 42 -26.34 -1.82 -0.88
C GLN A 42 -25.93 -2.59 0.38
N GLN A 43 -24.91 -3.46 0.29
CA GLN A 43 -24.45 -4.32 1.38
C GLN A 43 -23.13 -3.86 2.00
N LYS A 44 -22.73 -2.61 1.78
CA LYS A 44 -21.46 -2.06 2.32
C LYS A 44 -21.29 -2.27 3.83
N SER A 45 -22.37 -2.16 4.61
CA SER A 45 -22.36 -2.38 6.06
C SER A 45 -21.86 -3.77 6.44
N TYR A 46 -22.18 -4.81 5.66
CA TYR A 46 -21.69 -6.16 5.94
C TYR A 46 -20.17 -6.29 5.73
N ILE A 47 -19.62 -5.57 4.75
CA ILE A 47 -18.17 -5.54 4.50
C ILE A 47 -17.46 -4.74 5.60
N GLU A 48 -18.02 -3.59 5.98
CA GLU A 48 -17.53 -2.78 7.10
C GLU A 48 -17.52 -3.60 8.39
N ASP A 49 -18.62 -4.29 8.73
CA ASP A 49 -18.73 -5.12 9.93
C ASP A 49 -17.74 -6.31 9.90
N TYR A 50 -17.60 -6.98 8.75
CA TYR A 50 -16.68 -8.10 8.59
C TYR A 50 -15.21 -7.66 8.76
N LEU A 51 -14.82 -6.56 8.13
CA LEU A 51 -13.47 -6.01 8.24
C LEU A 51 -13.20 -5.49 9.66
N SER A 52 -14.18 -4.85 10.28
CA SER A 52 -14.08 -4.34 11.64
C SER A 52 -13.89 -5.46 12.65
N GLN A 53 -14.63 -6.57 12.52
CA GLN A 53 -14.47 -7.75 13.37
C GLN A 53 -13.16 -8.48 13.13
N ARG A 54 -12.74 -8.62 11.86
CA ARG A 54 -11.55 -9.39 11.50
C ARG A 54 -10.25 -8.67 11.88
N TYR A 55 -10.23 -7.35 11.75
CA TYR A 55 -9.02 -6.54 11.92
C TYR A 55 -9.09 -5.56 13.10
N ALA A 56 -10.17 -5.58 13.90
CA ALA A 56 -10.39 -4.70 15.05
C ALA A 56 -10.24 -3.19 14.71
N VAL A 57 -10.68 -2.81 13.51
CA VAL A 57 -10.62 -1.46 12.95
C VAL A 57 -12.00 -0.84 12.87
N ASN A 58 -12.12 0.47 13.07
CA ASN A 58 -13.32 1.21 12.70
C ASN A 58 -13.12 1.75 11.28
N LEU A 59 -13.43 0.91 10.28
CA LEU A 59 -13.30 1.25 8.88
C LEU A 59 -14.64 1.73 8.33
N THR A 60 -14.65 2.93 7.75
CA THR A 60 -15.82 3.50 7.09
C THR A 60 -15.58 3.55 5.59
N ILE A 61 -16.56 3.13 4.79
CA ILE A 61 -16.52 3.20 3.33
C ILE A 61 -17.64 4.13 2.86
N GLY A 62 -17.26 5.25 2.24
CA GLY A 62 -18.21 6.18 1.65
C GLY A 62 -19.06 5.51 0.56
N GLN A 63 -18.39 5.02 -0.48
CA GLN A 63 -19.03 4.36 -1.62
C GLN A 63 -18.30 3.07 -2.01
N LEU A 64 -19.08 2.06 -2.41
CA LEU A 64 -18.59 0.80 -2.95
C LEU A 64 -19.26 0.58 -4.31
N GLU A 65 -18.45 0.53 -5.35
CA GLU A 65 -18.87 0.19 -6.70
C GLU A 65 -18.20 -1.13 -7.08
N ALA A 66 -18.97 -2.10 -7.57
CA ALA A 66 -18.44 -3.36 -8.05
C ALA A 66 -19.11 -3.71 -9.38
N ASP A 67 -18.32 -4.13 -10.35
CA ASP A 67 -18.79 -4.46 -11.68
C ASP A 67 -17.99 -5.63 -12.26
N TRP A 68 -18.50 -6.23 -13.33
CA TRP A 68 -17.80 -7.24 -14.11
C TRP A 68 -17.34 -6.67 -15.44
N GLN A 69 -16.04 -6.40 -15.55
CA GLN A 69 -15.41 -5.96 -16.79
C GLN A 69 -15.01 -7.14 -17.68
N LYS A 70 -14.36 -6.85 -18.81
CA LYS A 70 -13.97 -7.88 -19.79
C LYS A 70 -12.97 -8.90 -19.21
N THR A 71 -12.07 -8.44 -18.35
CA THR A 71 -10.96 -9.21 -17.77
C THR A 71 -11.32 -9.89 -16.46
N GLY A 72 -12.35 -9.41 -15.75
CA GLY A 72 -12.78 -9.98 -14.49
C GLY A 72 -13.66 -9.03 -13.65
N PRO A 73 -13.95 -9.41 -12.40
CA PRO A 73 -14.63 -8.55 -11.45
C PRO A 73 -13.70 -7.41 -10.99
N THR A 74 -14.25 -6.20 -10.98
CA THR A 74 -13.58 -4.99 -10.52
C THR A 74 -14.34 -4.39 -9.35
N MET A 75 -13.62 -3.84 -8.39
CA MET A 75 -14.17 -3.19 -7.21
C MET A 75 -13.48 -1.85 -7.00
N VAL A 76 -14.27 -0.81 -6.79
CA VAL A 76 -13.81 0.55 -6.49
C VAL A 76 -14.43 0.96 -5.17
N LEU A 77 -13.57 1.22 -4.18
CA LEU A 77 -13.96 1.79 -2.90
C LEU A 77 -13.61 3.28 -2.93
N LYS A 78 -14.52 4.15 -2.50
CA LYS A 78 -14.28 5.60 -2.40
C LYS A 78 -14.49 6.07 -0.97
N ASP A 79 -13.69 7.05 -0.58
CA ASP A 79 -13.70 7.68 0.74
C ASP A 79 -13.59 6.63 1.86
N VAL A 80 -12.50 5.85 1.82
CA VAL A 80 -12.20 4.83 2.83
C VAL A 80 -11.44 5.50 3.96
N SER A 81 -12.02 5.51 5.15
CA SER A 81 -11.43 6.13 6.33
C SER A 81 -11.23 5.12 7.45
N LEU A 82 -10.04 5.13 8.01
CA LEU A 82 -9.65 4.39 9.20
C LEU A 82 -9.30 5.40 10.29
N GLN A 83 -10.22 5.55 11.25
CA GLN A 83 -10.03 6.53 12.32
C GLN A 83 -8.94 6.09 13.30
N GLN A 84 -8.17 7.08 13.75
CA GLN A 84 -7.24 6.92 14.85
C GLN A 84 -8.02 6.57 16.13
N SER A 85 -7.52 5.61 16.90
CA SER A 85 -8.17 5.18 18.14
C SER A 85 -7.15 5.11 19.28
N ALA A 86 -7.61 4.90 20.52
CA ALA A 86 -6.70 4.73 21.65
C ALA A 86 -5.70 3.57 21.42
N SER A 87 -6.11 2.53 20.68
CA SER A 87 -5.30 1.36 20.33
C SER A 87 -4.57 1.46 18.98
N SER A 88 -4.82 2.51 18.19
CA SER A 88 -4.17 2.71 16.88
C SER A 88 -3.61 4.13 16.76
N PRO A 89 -2.28 4.34 16.78
CA PRO A 89 -1.70 5.66 16.58
C PRO A 89 -1.75 6.13 15.12
N ILE A 90 -2.25 5.31 14.19
CA ILE A 90 -2.24 5.57 12.74
C ILE A 90 -3.66 5.89 12.29
N GLY A 91 -3.85 7.07 11.70
CA GLY A 91 -5.04 7.44 10.93
C GLY A 91 -4.76 7.26 9.43
N LEU A 92 -5.71 6.68 8.70
CA LEU A 92 -5.60 6.53 7.24
C LEU A 92 -6.88 7.03 6.59
N ASP A 93 -6.76 7.90 5.61
CA ASP A 93 -7.85 8.28 4.72
C ASP A 93 -7.41 7.99 3.28
N ILE A 94 -8.28 7.35 2.50
CA ILE A 94 -7.98 6.95 1.13
C ILE A 94 -9.12 7.42 0.24
N GLN A 95 -8.79 8.25 -0.74
CA GLN A 95 -9.78 8.77 -1.67
C GLN A 95 -10.39 7.66 -2.53
N SER A 96 -9.56 6.81 -3.15
CA SER A 96 -10.04 5.64 -3.88
C SER A 96 -9.11 4.44 -3.77
N ILE A 97 -9.72 3.25 -3.70
CA ILE A 97 -9.03 1.97 -3.85
C ILE A 97 -9.64 1.26 -5.06
N ASP A 98 -8.84 1.09 -6.10
CA ASP A 98 -9.21 0.41 -7.34
C ASP A 98 -8.61 -0.99 -7.35
N ILE A 99 -9.47 -2.00 -7.40
CA ILE A 99 -9.11 -3.42 -7.32
C ILE A 99 -9.63 -4.12 -8.57
N GLU A 100 -8.71 -4.67 -9.36
CA GLU A 100 -9.03 -5.58 -10.47
C GLU A 100 -8.63 -7.00 -10.08
N LEU A 101 -9.60 -7.91 -9.95
CA LEU A 101 -9.34 -9.28 -9.54
C LEU A 101 -9.01 -10.18 -10.74
N ASP A 102 -7.96 -11.00 -10.61
CA ASP A 102 -7.75 -12.14 -11.50
C ASP A 102 -8.64 -13.28 -11.02
N PHE A 103 -9.88 -13.33 -11.51
CA PHE A 103 -10.86 -14.33 -11.07
C PHE A 103 -10.36 -15.77 -11.26
N TRP A 104 -9.74 -16.07 -12.39
CA TRP A 104 -9.30 -17.43 -12.71
C TRP A 104 -8.15 -17.87 -11.82
N ARG A 105 -7.15 -16.99 -11.65
CA ARG A 105 -6.04 -17.26 -10.74
C ARG A 105 -6.52 -17.37 -9.30
N SER A 106 -7.45 -16.51 -8.90
CA SER A 106 -8.02 -16.53 -7.55
C SER A 106 -8.73 -17.85 -7.24
N VAL A 107 -9.53 -18.36 -8.19
CA VAL A 107 -10.22 -19.65 -8.05
C VAL A 107 -9.22 -20.81 -8.02
N TRP A 108 -8.18 -20.77 -8.86
CA TRP A 108 -7.16 -21.82 -8.91
C TRP A 108 -6.29 -21.87 -7.66
N GLN A 109 -5.86 -20.72 -7.15
CA GLN A 109 -5.01 -20.59 -5.96
C GLN A 109 -5.81 -20.66 -4.64
N GLN A 110 -7.15 -20.55 -4.71
CA GLN A 110 -8.04 -20.39 -3.55
C GLN A 110 -7.65 -19.20 -2.66
N GLN A 111 -7.02 -18.19 -3.25
CA GLN A 111 -6.55 -16.96 -2.62
C GLN A 111 -6.99 -15.78 -3.49
N LEU A 112 -7.15 -14.59 -2.90
CA LEU A 112 -7.49 -13.40 -3.69
C LEU A 112 -6.26 -12.95 -4.47
N ALA A 113 -6.29 -13.15 -5.79
CA ALA A 113 -5.28 -12.63 -6.71
C ALA A 113 -5.83 -11.39 -7.41
N SER A 114 -5.05 -10.32 -7.47
CA SER A 114 -5.40 -9.09 -8.18
C SER A 114 -4.46 -8.86 -9.35
N ASN A 115 -5.01 -8.41 -10.48
CA ASN A 115 -4.27 -7.90 -11.62
C ASN A 115 -3.87 -6.44 -11.43
N GLN A 116 -4.54 -5.72 -10.53
CA GLN A 116 -4.23 -4.33 -10.21
C GLN A 116 -4.80 -3.97 -8.84
N PHE A 117 -3.99 -3.31 -8.02
CA PHE A 117 -4.40 -2.73 -6.74
C PHE A 117 -3.84 -1.31 -6.66
N ILE A 118 -4.67 -0.29 -6.84
CA ILE A 118 -4.26 1.12 -6.78
C ILE A 118 -4.90 1.78 -5.57
N LEU A 119 -4.10 2.51 -4.79
CA LEU A 119 -4.56 3.43 -3.77
C LEU A 119 -4.26 4.85 -4.25
N SER A 120 -5.30 5.63 -4.49
CA SER A 120 -5.17 7.04 -4.88
C SER A 120 -5.57 7.94 -3.72
N GLY A 121 -4.83 9.02 -3.51
CA GLY A 121 -5.18 10.00 -2.47
C GLY A 121 -5.07 9.43 -1.07
N LEU A 122 -4.07 8.58 -0.79
CA LEU A 122 -3.82 8.07 0.57
C LEU A 122 -3.23 9.18 1.43
N GLU A 123 -3.94 9.57 2.48
CA GLU A 123 -3.46 10.43 3.55
C GLU A 123 -3.15 9.57 4.79
N VAL A 124 -1.89 9.59 5.23
CA VAL A 124 -1.43 8.89 6.42
C VAL A 124 -1.11 9.91 7.50
N GLU A 125 -1.71 9.77 8.66
CA GLU A 125 -1.41 10.57 9.84
C GLU A 125 -0.70 9.71 10.89
N LEU A 126 0.55 10.06 11.16
CA LEU A 126 1.45 9.35 12.06
C LEU A 126 1.84 10.25 13.23
N ASP A 127 1.46 9.82 14.43
CA ASP A 127 1.96 10.40 15.68
C ASP A 127 3.22 9.64 16.12
N ALA A 128 4.38 10.25 15.87
CA ALA A 128 5.67 9.63 16.15
C ALA A 128 5.95 9.47 17.66
N ASP A 129 5.31 10.25 18.51
CA ASP A 129 5.52 10.19 19.97
C ASP A 129 4.77 9.00 20.59
N ARG A 130 3.70 8.55 19.92
CA ARG A 130 2.93 7.35 20.27
C ARG A 130 3.45 6.08 19.62
N LEU A 131 4.31 6.17 18.59
CA LEU A 131 4.98 5.02 17.98
C LEU A 131 5.94 4.39 19.00
N GLY A 132 5.53 3.27 19.60
CA GLY A 132 6.31 2.52 20.61
C GLY A 132 5.69 2.48 22.01
N GLN A 133 4.60 3.19 22.25
CA GLN A 133 3.85 3.14 23.52
C GLN A 133 2.65 2.15 23.49
N GLY A 134 2.54 1.36 22.41
CA GLY A 134 1.46 0.39 22.24
C GLY A 134 1.63 -0.82 23.15
N ASP A 135 0.64 -1.04 24.02
CA ASP A 135 0.55 -2.25 24.85
C ASP A 135 0.48 -3.49 23.93
N GLY A 136 1.39 -4.45 24.14
CA GLY A 136 1.66 -5.59 23.24
C GLY A 136 0.56 -6.66 23.19
N SER A 137 -0.68 -6.31 23.51
CA SER A 137 -1.78 -7.25 23.81
C SER A 137 -2.85 -7.36 22.71
N GLN A 138 -2.85 -6.51 21.69
CA GLN A 138 -3.76 -6.60 20.54
C GLN A 138 -3.00 -6.76 19.21
N PRO A 139 -3.52 -7.55 18.25
CA PRO A 139 -2.96 -7.57 16.90
C PRO A 139 -3.06 -6.15 16.33
N SER A 140 -1.91 -5.49 16.25
CA SER A 140 -1.84 -4.11 15.81
C SER A 140 -2.33 -4.01 14.36
N ILE A 141 -3.05 -2.96 14.05
CA ILE A 141 -3.43 -2.61 12.68
C ILE A 141 -2.21 -2.59 11.76
N GLN A 142 -1.06 -2.21 12.30
CA GLN A 142 0.23 -2.32 11.65
C GLN A 142 0.50 -3.74 11.15
N ASN A 143 0.38 -4.77 11.99
CA ASN A 143 0.58 -6.16 11.58
C ASN A 143 -0.41 -6.61 10.50
N ALA A 144 -1.66 -6.16 10.57
CA ALA A 144 -2.68 -6.48 9.56
C ALA A 144 -2.33 -5.84 8.21
N LEU A 145 -1.97 -4.55 8.21
CA LEU A 145 -1.54 -3.83 7.01
C LEU A 145 -0.26 -4.41 6.43
N THR A 146 0.75 -4.69 7.26
CA THR A 146 2.01 -5.31 6.82
C THR A 146 1.75 -6.67 6.18
N SER A 147 0.88 -7.50 6.78
CA SER A 147 0.52 -8.80 6.19
C SER A 147 -0.24 -8.64 4.87
N LEU A 148 -1.14 -7.67 4.77
CA LEU A 148 -1.86 -7.36 3.53
C LEU A 148 -0.87 -6.94 2.42
N PHE A 149 -0.05 -5.93 2.68
CA PHE A 149 0.84 -5.35 1.67
C PHE A 149 2.04 -6.22 1.30
N LEU A 150 2.56 -7.06 2.20
CA LEU A 150 3.71 -7.94 1.89
C LEU A 150 3.30 -9.34 1.43
N GLU A 151 2.24 -9.92 2.02
CA GLU A 151 1.95 -11.35 1.85
C GLU A 151 0.71 -11.63 0.99
N GLN A 152 -0.25 -10.69 0.91
CA GLN A 152 -1.51 -10.92 0.17
C GLN A 152 -1.55 -10.24 -1.19
N LEU A 153 -0.99 -9.04 -1.32
CA LEU A 153 -0.97 -8.29 -2.58
C LEU A 153 0.26 -8.69 -3.41
N GLU A 154 0.07 -9.15 -4.64
CA GLU A 154 1.21 -9.44 -5.55
C GLU A 154 1.86 -8.14 -6.06
N HIS A 155 1.06 -7.11 -6.34
CA HIS A 155 1.57 -5.81 -6.74
C HIS A 155 0.56 -4.73 -6.39
N PHE A 156 1.06 -3.54 -6.07
CA PHE A 156 0.21 -2.40 -5.81
C PHE A 156 0.87 -1.09 -6.21
N LEU A 157 0.03 -0.08 -6.46
CA LEU A 157 0.43 1.27 -6.75
C LEU A 157 -0.22 2.21 -5.73
N VAL A 158 0.53 3.17 -5.23
CA VAL A 158 0.04 4.27 -4.41
C VAL A 158 0.35 5.56 -5.15
N THR A 159 -0.64 6.41 -5.37
CA THR A 159 -0.49 7.67 -6.12
C THR A 159 -1.12 8.84 -5.38
N ASP A 160 -0.61 10.05 -5.63
CA ASP A 160 -1.17 11.30 -5.14
C ASP A 160 -1.41 11.31 -3.62
N SER A 161 -0.45 10.79 -2.87
CA SER A 161 -0.60 10.49 -1.45
C SER A 161 0.16 11.48 -0.57
N THR A 162 -0.27 11.65 0.67
CA THR A 162 0.31 12.59 1.63
C THR A 162 0.60 11.87 2.94
N VAL A 163 1.80 12.06 3.49
CA VAL A 163 2.17 11.54 4.80
C VAL A 163 2.39 12.72 5.74
N ARG A 164 1.62 12.78 6.82
CA ARG A 164 1.76 13.75 7.91
C ARG A 164 2.41 13.06 9.10
N ILE A 165 3.59 13.52 9.47
CA ILE A 165 4.35 13.00 10.61
C ILE A 165 4.37 14.09 11.68
N THR A 166 3.73 13.84 12.81
CA THR A 166 3.74 14.75 13.96
C THR A 166 4.71 14.24 15.01
N ARG A 167 5.63 15.11 15.45
CA ARG A 167 6.60 14.85 16.54
C ARG A 167 6.79 16.13 17.35
N ASN A 168 6.67 16.07 18.68
CA ASN A 168 6.84 17.22 19.57
C ASN A 168 6.05 18.45 19.08
N ASP A 169 4.76 18.28 18.77
CA ASP A 169 3.86 19.32 18.22
C ASP A 169 4.29 19.94 16.87
N THR A 170 5.29 19.37 16.20
CA THR A 170 5.73 19.78 14.87
C THR A 170 5.27 18.77 13.84
N THR A 171 4.40 19.19 12.91
CA THR A 171 3.91 18.35 11.82
C THR A 171 4.73 18.59 10.55
N GLN A 172 5.31 17.52 10.02
CA GLN A 172 5.97 17.50 8.72
C GLN A 172 5.06 16.81 7.70
N VAL A 173 4.89 17.43 6.54
CA VAL A 173 4.06 16.90 5.46
C VAL A 173 4.94 16.53 4.28
N VAL A 174 4.81 15.29 3.81
CA VAL A 174 5.56 14.75 2.68
C VAL A 174 4.56 14.27 1.62
N ASP A 175 4.69 14.75 0.39
CA ASP A 175 3.87 14.24 -0.71
C ASP A 175 4.57 13.07 -1.39
N VAL A 176 3.82 11.98 -1.54
CA VAL A 176 4.22 10.78 -2.26
C VAL A 176 3.54 10.84 -3.62
N THR A 177 4.31 11.18 -4.66
CA THR A 177 3.79 11.27 -6.03
C THR A 177 3.40 9.89 -6.54
N SER A 178 4.29 8.91 -6.37
CA SER A 178 3.99 7.52 -6.72
C SER A 178 4.87 6.55 -5.95
N LEU A 179 4.31 5.41 -5.58
CA LEU A 179 5.00 4.23 -5.08
C LEU A 179 4.46 3.02 -5.82
N LYS A 180 5.35 2.21 -6.36
CA LYS A 180 5.04 0.92 -6.97
C LYS A 180 5.69 -0.16 -6.14
N TRP A 181 4.95 -1.24 -5.91
CA TRP A 181 5.41 -2.36 -5.12
C TRP A 181 5.09 -3.67 -5.80
N LEU A 182 6.00 -4.63 -5.68
CA LEU A 182 5.94 -5.95 -6.29
C LEU A 182 6.42 -7.00 -5.29
N ASN A 183 5.56 -7.97 -5.01
CA ASN A 183 5.81 -9.14 -4.20
C ASN A 183 5.85 -10.38 -5.09
N GLN A 184 6.98 -11.09 -5.07
CA GLN A 184 7.19 -12.34 -5.80
C GLN A 184 7.69 -13.41 -4.83
N GLY A 185 6.75 -14.14 -4.25
CA GLY A 185 7.05 -15.14 -3.23
C GLY A 185 7.61 -14.49 -1.96
N GLN A 186 8.90 -14.69 -1.70
CA GLN A 186 9.59 -14.10 -0.54
C GLN A 186 10.39 -12.84 -0.91
N HIS A 187 10.30 -12.36 -2.15
CA HIS A 187 11.03 -11.20 -2.61
C HIS A 187 10.07 -10.02 -2.76
N HIS A 188 10.44 -8.87 -2.19
CA HIS A 188 9.61 -7.69 -2.11
C HIS A 188 10.39 -6.49 -2.63
N GLN A 189 9.91 -5.87 -3.69
CA GLN A 189 10.55 -4.74 -4.33
C GLN A 189 9.62 -3.53 -4.37
N GLY A 190 10.12 -2.40 -3.92
CA GLY A 190 9.43 -1.11 -3.95
C GLY A 190 10.24 -0.08 -4.70
N ALA A 191 9.58 0.80 -5.44
CA ALA A 191 10.21 1.98 -6.00
C ALA A 191 9.22 3.14 -6.05
N GLY A 192 9.69 4.35 -5.80
CA GLY A 192 8.80 5.50 -5.81
C GLY A 192 9.51 6.84 -5.91
N ALA A 193 8.69 7.87 -6.04
CA ALA A 193 9.11 9.26 -6.10
C ALA A 193 8.29 10.08 -5.09
N LEU A 194 8.99 10.97 -4.40
CA LEU A 194 8.47 11.88 -3.40
C LEU A 194 8.69 13.31 -3.91
N GLN A 195 7.73 14.17 -3.61
CA GLN A 195 7.83 15.60 -3.85
C GLN A 195 7.50 16.34 -2.56
N VAL A 196 8.13 17.48 -2.34
CA VAL A 196 7.77 18.35 -1.22
C VAL A 196 6.89 19.46 -1.80
N ARG A 197 5.64 19.54 -1.31
CA ARG A 197 4.54 20.39 -1.84
C ARG A 197 4.93 21.83 -2.13
N GLU A 198 5.88 22.37 -1.37
CA GLU A 198 6.24 23.79 -1.41
C GLU A 198 7.20 24.16 -2.56
N LEU A 199 7.80 23.22 -3.31
CA LEU A 199 8.92 23.53 -4.21
C LEU A 199 8.93 22.67 -5.50
N ALA A 200 8.72 23.31 -6.65
CA ALA A 200 8.49 22.68 -7.95
C ALA A 200 9.64 21.82 -8.52
N THR A 201 10.86 21.89 -7.98
CA THR A 201 12.05 21.17 -8.49
C THR A 201 12.60 20.10 -7.55
N ASN A 202 12.03 19.93 -6.36
CA ASN A 202 12.52 18.95 -5.40
C ASN A 202 11.92 17.59 -5.74
N SER A 203 12.78 16.63 -6.11
CA SER A 203 12.39 15.24 -6.31
C SER A 203 13.33 14.35 -5.51
N ALA A 204 12.74 13.53 -4.63
CA ALA A 204 13.44 12.41 -4.04
C ALA A 204 12.89 11.13 -4.66
N SER A 205 13.76 10.16 -4.85
CA SER A 205 13.41 8.83 -5.35
C SER A 205 13.91 7.80 -4.36
N PHE A 206 13.18 6.70 -4.22
CA PHE A 206 13.59 5.61 -3.37
C PHE A 206 13.37 4.27 -4.06
N GLN A 207 14.17 3.30 -3.65
CA GLN A 207 14.07 1.92 -4.05
C GLN A 207 14.26 1.05 -2.81
N ILE A 208 13.47 -0.01 -2.70
CA ILE A 208 13.47 -0.95 -1.60
C ILE A 208 13.58 -2.33 -2.22
N ASP A 209 14.50 -3.14 -1.73
CA ASP A 209 14.66 -4.54 -2.12
C ASP A 209 14.83 -5.37 -0.84
N LEU A 210 13.83 -6.18 -0.54
CA LEU A 210 13.73 -6.98 0.67
C LEU A 210 13.44 -8.43 0.32
N THR A 211 13.91 -9.34 1.15
CA THR A 211 13.64 -10.77 1.05
C THR A 211 13.26 -11.34 2.43
N GLY A 212 12.28 -12.24 2.47
CA GLY A 212 11.82 -12.91 3.70
C GLY A 212 10.32 -12.73 3.92
N ARG A 213 9.84 -13.17 5.09
CA ARG A 213 8.46 -12.94 5.53
C ARG A 213 8.39 -11.68 6.38
N LYS A 214 7.19 -11.20 6.69
CA LYS A 214 6.98 -9.98 7.51
C LYS A 214 7.81 -9.91 8.81
N ASP A 215 8.07 -11.05 9.45
CA ASP A 215 8.79 -11.14 10.74
C ASP A 215 10.30 -11.38 10.58
N SER A 216 10.81 -11.53 9.35
CA SER A 216 12.21 -11.89 9.08
C SER A 216 12.73 -11.25 7.79
N LEU A 217 12.40 -9.97 7.54
CA LEU A 217 12.81 -9.26 6.33
C LEU A 217 14.30 -8.93 6.37
N THR A 218 14.99 -9.15 5.25
CA THR A 218 16.41 -8.81 5.08
C THR A 218 16.61 -8.15 3.73
N GLY A 219 17.38 -7.08 3.64
CA GLY A 219 17.67 -6.42 2.37
C GLY A 219 18.15 -4.99 2.53
N VAL A 220 17.92 -4.18 1.50
CA VAL A 220 18.45 -2.81 1.42
C VAL A 220 17.36 -1.85 0.96
N MET A 221 17.31 -0.69 1.62
CA MET A 221 16.56 0.47 1.18
C MET A 221 17.55 1.52 0.70
N TYR A 222 17.25 2.15 -0.42
CA TYR A 222 18.05 3.21 -1.03
C TYR A 222 17.15 4.42 -1.30
N ALA A 223 17.63 5.60 -0.99
CA ALA A 223 16.96 6.86 -1.31
C ALA A 223 17.97 7.86 -1.87
N LYS A 224 17.53 8.64 -2.85
CA LYS A 224 18.30 9.72 -3.46
C LYS A 224 17.44 10.97 -3.55
N ALA A 225 17.96 12.05 -3.00
CA ALA A 225 17.39 13.38 -3.12
C ALA A 225 18.35 14.27 -3.91
N LYS A 226 17.84 14.92 -4.94
CA LYS A 226 18.61 15.88 -5.75
C LYS A 226 18.05 17.27 -5.55
N ASP A 227 18.95 18.21 -5.31
CA ASP A 227 18.65 19.63 -5.19
C ASP A 227 17.53 19.87 -4.17
N MET A 228 17.57 19.14 -3.04
CA MET A 228 16.54 19.17 -2.01
C MET A 228 16.70 20.43 -1.17
N ASP A 229 15.64 21.21 -1.04
CA ASP A 229 15.64 22.32 -0.09
C ASP A 229 15.61 21.78 1.33
N ILE A 230 16.67 22.02 2.09
CA ILE A 230 16.78 21.56 3.47
C ILE A 230 16.53 22.66 4.49
N SER A 231 16.00 23.81 4.06
CA SER A 231 15.79 24.97 4.94
C SER A 231 14.92 24.66 6.15
N PRO A 232 13.82 23.87 6.03
CA PRO A 232 13.00 23.50 7.18
C PRO A 232 13.78 22.72 8.25
N TRP A 233 14.70 21.83 7.85
CA TRP A 233 15.47 20.99 8.78
C TRP A 233 16.75 21.68 9.27
N ALA A 234 17.44 22.42 8.39
CA ALA A 234 18.66 23.14 8.72
C ALA A 234 18.41 24.24 9.77
N GLY A 235 17.26 24.91 9.70
CA GLY A 235 16.85 25.89 10.70
C GLY A 235 16.60 25.29 12.09
N ALA A 236 16.16 24.03 12.17
CA ALA A 236 15.92 23.33 13.43
C ALA A 236 17.22 22.79 14.06
N LEU A 237 18.20 22.41 13.24
CA LEU A 237 19.48 21.83 13.71
C LEU A 237 20.53 22.88 14.07
N ILE A 238 20.47 24.08 13.47
CA ILE A 238 21.50 25.10 13.62
C ILE A 238 20.84 26.45 13.97
N GLU A 239 20.84 26.79 15.28
CA GLU A 239 20.48 28.11 15.77
C GLU A 239 21.52 29.15 15.35
N THR A 240 21.43 29.61 14.11
CA THR A 240 22.30 30.69 13.61
C THR A 240 21.63 32.05 13.81
N ARG A 241 22.42 33.05 14.20
CA ARG A 241 21.95 34.46 14.32
C ARG A 241 21.59 35.09 12.96
N ARG A 242 21.80 34.37 11.85
CA ARG A 242 21.60 34.84 10.48
C ARG A 242 20.63 33.89 9.78
N PRO A 243 19.55 34.39 9.16
CA PRO A 243 18.64 33.51 8.46
C PRO A 243 19.35 32.84 7.28
N LEU A 244 19.05 31.56 7.10
CA LEU A 244 19.49 30.78 5.93
C LEU A 244 18.77 31.35 4.70
N LYS A 245 19.54 31.72 3.67
CA LYS A 245 19.04 32.33 2.43
C LYS A 245 18.78 31.28 1.35
N GLU A 246 19.68 30.31 1.23
CA GLU A 246 19.56 29.19 0.29
C GLU A 246 20.11 27.94 0.98
N SER A 247 19.41 26.81 0.87
CA SER A 247 19.97 25.53 1.31
C SER A 247 19.53 24.39 0.41
N ARG A 248 20.42 23.98 -0.49
CA ARG A 248 20.19 22.93 -1.49
C ARG A 248 21.14 21.78 -1.20
N ALA A 249 20.59 20.60 -0.90
CA ALA A 249 21.36 19.42 -0.59
C ALA A 249 21.16 18.31 -1.63
N ASN A 250 22.25 17.67 -2.02
CA ASN A 250 22.25 16.42 -2.77
C ASN A 250 22.66 15.30 -1.82
N LEU A 251 21.77 14.33 -1.61
CA LEU A 251 21.92 13.30 -0.59
C LEU A 251 21.53 11.93 -1.15
N GLU A 252 22.37 10.94 -0.89
CA GLU A 252 22.04 9.53 -1.06
C GLU A 252 22.10 8.81 0.29
N VAL A 253 21.13 7.96 0.57
CA VAL A 253 21.03 7.20 1.82
C VAL A 253 20.78 5.73 1.50
N TRP A 254 21.47 4.85 2.20
CA TRP A 254 21.21 3.41 2.23
C TRP A 254 20.90 2.99 3.65
N ALA A 255 19.91 2.13 3.82
CA ALA A 255 19.60 1.47 5.08
C ALA A 255 19.59 -0.03 4.84
N GLU A 256 20.37 -0.77 5.62
CA GLU A 256 20.33 -2.24 5.63
C GLU A 256 19.27 -2.70 6.64
N VAL A 257 18.51 -3.71 6.25
CA VAL A 257 17.53 -4.38 7.09
C VAL A 257 17.98 -5.81 7.28
N ASP A 258 18.00 -6.27 8.54
CA ASP A 258 18.25 -7.64 8.92
C ASP A 258 17.22 -8.06 9.99
N ASN A 259 16.57 -9.21 9.76
CA ASN A 259 15.51 -9.75 10.60
C ASN A 259 14.42 -8.71 11.01
N SER A 260 13.89 -7.98 10.02
CA SER A 260 12.90 -6.91 10.17
C SER A 260 13.34 -5.73 11.06
N GLN A 261 14.64 -5.56 11.28
CA GLN A 261 15.23 -4.42 12.00
C GLN A 261 16.29 -3.74 11.16
N PHE A 262 16.47 -2.42 11.33
CA PHE A 262 17.57 -1.72 10.67
C PHE A 262 18.90 -2.10 11.31
N SER A 263 19.82 -2.62 10.52
CA SER A 263 21.14 -3.09 10.97
C SER A 263 22.24 -2.05 10.74
N ALA A 264 22.18 -1.32 9.64
CA ALA A 264 23.16 -0.29 9.28
C ALA A 264 22.53 0.85 8.49
N PHE A 265 23.14 2.03 8.59
CA PHE A 265 22.76 3.22 7.83
C PHE A 265 24.00 3.87 7.24
N PHE A 266 23.95 4.16 5.95
CA PHE A 266 24.99 4.86 5.21
C PHE A 266 24.39 6.08 4.55
N ALA A 267 25.12 7.19 4.57
CA ALA A 267 24.70 8.41 3.89
C ALA A 267 25.89 9.00 3.14
N ARG A 268 25.64 9.46 1.91
CA ARG A 268 26.60 10.21 1.11
C ARG A 268 26.02 11.57 0.76
N PHE A 269 26.72 12.61 1.18
CA PHE A 269 26.43 13.98 0.79
C PHE A 269 27.24 14.30 -0.45
N ASP A 270 26.56 14.63 -1.53
CA ASP A 270 27.18 15.13 -2.76
C ASP A 270 27.23 16.68 -2.71
N ASP A 271 27.75 17.31 -3.76
CA ASP A 271 27.92 18.77 -3.85
C ASP A 271 26.63 19.52 -3.46
N SER A 272 26.66 20.20 -2.30
CA SER A 272 25.50 20.86 -1.69
C SER A 272 25.82 22.33 -1.43
N ARG A 273 24.82 23.20 -1.51
CA ARG A 273 24.97 24.66 -1.35
C ARG A 273 24.20 25.14 -0.13
N LEU A 274 24.91 25.83 0.77
CA LEU A 274 24.33 26.54 1.90
C LEU A 274 24.76 28.00 1.83
N GLU A 275 23.80 28.93 1.77
CA GLU A 275 24.04 30.37 1.79
C GLU A 275 23.30 31.01 2.97
N TRP A 276 23.99 31.81 3.78
CA TRP A 276 23.39 32.58 4.87
C TRP A 276 23.26 34.06 4.50
N ALA A 277 22.20 34.71 4.97
CA ALA A 277 22.00 36.13 4.74
C ALA A 277 23.07 37.00 5.44
N GLY A 278 23.59 38.01 4.74
CA GLY A 278 24.68 38.86 5.23
C GLY A 278 24.30 40.03 6.14
N ARG A 279 23.02 40.36 6.34
CA ARG A 279 22.59 41.53 7.15
C ARG A 279 21.93 41.10 8.46
N MET A 280 22.40 41.67 9.57
CA MET A 280 21.75 41.57 10.89
C MET A 280 20.35 42.19 10.82
N LYS A 281 19.34 41.51 11.39
CA LYS A 281 18.11 42.19 11.84
C LYS A 281 18.55 43.21 12.90
N SER A 282 18.41 44.50 12.59
CA SER A 282 18.48 45.52 13.64
C SER A 282 17.31 45.27 14.60
N VAL A 283 17.65 45.06 15.86
CA VAL A 283 16.70 45.05 16.98
C VAL A 283 16.02 46.40 17.09
#